data_AF-A0A1C5QMB7-F1
#
_entry.id   AF-A0A1C5QMB7-F1
#
_cell.length_a   1.000
_cell.length_b   1.000
_cell.length_c   1.000
_cell.angle_alpha   90.00
_cell.angle_beta   90.00
_cell.angle_gamma   90.00
#
_symmetry.space_group_name_H-M   'P 1'
#
loop_
_entity.id
_entity.type
_entity.pdbx_description
1 polymer ?
#
loop_
_entity_poly.entity_id
_entity_poly.type
_entity_poly.pdbx_seq_one_letter_code
_entity_poly.pdbx_strand_id
1 'polypeptide(L)' 'MEDSRTEYLSAAFENLTGEPDLELKVLTLNINIGHNQELVEQCRALKE' A
#
# COMPACT_ATOMS: atom_id res chain seq x y z
N MET A 1 8.75 11.33 4.30
CA MET A 1 7.75 10.54 3.56
C MET A 1 7.37 9.35 4.42
N GLU A 2 6.14 8.86 4.30
CA GLU A 2 5.71 7.65 5.03
C GLU A 2 6.30 6.38 4.39
N ASP A 3 6.48 5.32 5.20
CA ASP A 3 6.96 4.02 4.73
C ASP A 3 5.88 3.27 3.93
N SER A 4 4.61 3.52 4.22
CA SER A 4 3.52 2.85 3.54
C SER A 4 2.28 3.73 3.48
N ARG A 5 1.42 3.42 2.52
CA ARG A 5 0.09 4.02 2.39
C ARG A 5 -0.92 2.93 2.08
N THR A 6 -2.02 2.93 2.82
CA THR A 6 -3.15 2.04 2.57
C THR A 6 -4.29 2.83 1.94
N GLU A 7 -4.87 2.30 0.88
CA GLU A 7 -6.05 2.85 0.23
C GLU A 7 -7.10 1.75 0.06
N TYR A 8 -8.36 2.17 0.06
CA TYR A 8 -9.52 1.30 -0.13
C TYR A 8 -10.26 1.78 -1.37
N LEU A 9 -10.71 0.87 -2.21
CA LEU A 9 -11.44 1.22 -3.42
C LEU A 9 -12.76 1.92 -3.08
N SER A 10 -13.42 1.51 -2.00
CA SER A 10 -14.59 2.19 -1.46
C SER A 10 -14.37 3.69 -1.25
N ALA A 11 -13.22 4.10 -0.72
CA ALA A 11 -12.90 5.51 -0.47
C ALA A 11 -12.82 6.37 -1.75
N ALA A 12 -12.75 5.75 -2.93
CA ALA A 12 -12.77 6.44 -4.21
C ALA A 12 -14.20 6.73 -4.73
N PHE A 13 -15.24 6.17 -4.12
CA PHE A 13 -16.63 6.42 -4.51
C PHE A 13 -17.21 7.60 -3.73
N GLU A 14 -17.81 8.57 -4.44
CA GLU A 14 -18.46 9.72 -3.82
C GLU A 14 -19.74 9.35 -3.05
N ASN A 15 -20.44 8.29 -3.47
CA ASN A 15 -21.71 7.85 -2.88
C ASN A 15 -21.65 6.38 -2.45
N LEU A 16 -20.83 6.10 -1.44
CA LEU A 16 -20.82 4.81 -0.76
C LEU A 16 -22.17 4.54 -0.09
N THR A 17 -22.85 3.48 -0.49
CA THR A 17 -24.03 2.98 0.21
C THR A 17 -23.64 1.75 1.03
N GLY A 18 -23.51 1.92 2.35
CA GLY A 18 -23.23 0.82 3.29
C GLY A 18 -21.77 0.34 3.29
N GLU A 19 -21.55 -0.81 3.94
CA GLU A 19 -20.27 -1.53 3.89
C GLU A 19 -20.26 -2.47 2.68
N PRO A 20 -19.16 -2.52 1.89
CA PRO A 20 -19.08 -3.40 0.75
C PRO A 20 -18.89 -4.86 1.19
N ASP A 21 -19.65 -5.77 0.55
CA ASP A 21 -19.50 -7.22 0.75
C ASP A 21 -18.12 -7.75 0.30
N LEU A 22 -17.47 -7.03 -0.62
CA LEU A 22 -16.10 -7.30 -1.10
C LEU A 22 -15.37 -5.97 -1.30
N GLU A 23 -14.19 -5.84 -0.69
CA GLU A 23 -13.38 -4.63 -0.72
C GLU A 23 -12.01 -4.89 -1.34
N LEU A 24 -11.54 -3.94 -2.16
CA LEU A 24 -10.16 -3.93 -2.65
C LEU A 24 -9.32 -3.00 -1.77
N LYS A 25 -8.37 -3.60 -1.05
CA LYS A 25 -7.36 -2.88 -0.26
C LYS A 25 -6.03 -2.86 -1.00
N VAL A 26 -5.47 -1.67 -1.20
CA VAL A 26 -4.14 -1.48 -1.81
C VAL A 26 -3.17 -1.02 -0.73
N LEU A 27 -2.03 -1.70 -0.62
CA LEU A 27 -0.91 -1.30 0.23
C LEU A 27 0.26 -0.89 -0.66
N THR A 28 0.60 0.39 -0.65
CA THR A 28 1.75 0.94 -1.37
C THR A 28 2.91 1.08 -0.40
N LEU A 29 4.08 0.56 -0.77
CA LEU A 29 5.28 0.56 0.06
C LEU A 29 6.36 1.45 -0.55
N ASN A 30 7.01 2.25 0.28
CA ASN A 30 8.11 3.11 -0.12
C ASN A 30 9.43 2.32 -0.13
N ILE A 31 9.99 2.11 -1.31
CA ILE A 31 11.24 1.35 -1.50
C ILE A 31 12.48 2.25 -1.68
N ASN A 32 12.34 3.56 -1.44
CA ASN A 32 13.49 4.47 -1.50
C ASN A 32 14.49 4.17 -0.39
N ILE A 33 15.76 4.50 -0.61
CA ILE A 33 16.83 4.33 0.38
C ILE A 33 16.43 5.00 1.71
N GLY A 34 16.53 4.23 2.80
CA GLY A 34 16.14 4.69 4.13
C GLY A 34 14.70 4.31 4.54
N HIS A 35 13.94 3.66 3.67
CA HIS A 35 12.56 3.20 3.91
C HIS A 35 12.44 1.67 3.72
N ASN A 36 11.50 1.04 4.43
CA ASN A 36 11.23 -0.41 4.40
C ASN A 36 12.49 -1.30 4.27
N GLN A 37 13.52 -1.04 5.08
CA GLN A 37 14.84 -1.68 4.91
C GLN A 37 14.77 -3.20 4.96
N GLU A 38 14.00 -3.76 5.88
CA GLU A 38 13.82 -5.21 6.00
C GLU A 38 13.22 -5.83 4.72
N LEU A 39 12.23 -5.17 4.11
CA LEU A 39 11.63 -5.62 2.85
C LEU A 39 12.66 -5.63 1.72
N VAL A 40 13.45 -4.55 1.61
CA VAL A 40 14.50 -4.41 0.59
C VAL A 40 15.60 -5.46 0.80
N GLU A 41 15.97 -5.74 2.05
CA GLU A 41 16.94 -6.77 2.38
C GLU A 41 16.46 -8.18 2.02
N GLN A 42 15.17 -8.45 2.18
CA GLN A 42 14.57 -9.75 1.84
C GLN A 42 14.30 -9.90 0.33
N CYS A 43 14.03 -8.81 -0.39
CA CYS A 43 13.75 -8.83 -1.83
C CYS A 43 15.00 -8.67 -2.69
N ARG A 44 15.54 -9.78 -3.22
CA ARG A 44 16.70 -9.77 -4.15
C ARG A 44 16.51 -8.91 -5.40
N ALA A 45 15.28 -8.80 -5.91
CA ALA A 45 14.98 -8.01 -7.11
C ALA A 45 14.98 -6.49 -6.87
N LEU A 46 14.91 -6.06 -5.61
CA LEU A 46 14.91 -4.65 -5.21
C LEU A 46 16.29 -4.17 -4.75
N LYS A 47 17.29 -5.06 -4.76
CA LYS A 47 18.69 -4.71 -4.51
C LYS A 47 19.28 -4.25 -5.85
N GLU A 48 19.43 -2.95 -6.02
CA GLU A 48 20.21 -2.36 -7.12
C GLU A 48 21.70 -2.70 -7.00
#